data_AF-A0A2N2PR34-F1
#
_entry.id   AF-A0A2N2PR34-F1
#
_cell.length_a   1.000
_cell.length_b   1.000
_cell.length_c   1.000
_cell.angle_alpha   90.00
_cell.angle_beta   90.00
_cell.angle_gamma   90.00
#
_symmetry.space_group_name_H-M   'P 1'
#
loop_
_entity.id
_entity.type
_entity.pdbx_description
1 polymer ?
#
loop_
_entity_poly.entity_id
_entity_poly.type
_entity_poly.pdbx_seq_one_letter_code
_entity_poly.pdbx_strand_id
1 'polypeptide(L)'
;MTVAIAVAGKGGTGKTTLSGLLVRYLVRRNLGKVLAIDADPSSNLHLVLGLPLTQTIGAIREESRTGVDAGMSRTDWLSYAVRMAVEEG
;
A
#
# COMPACT_ATOMS: atom_id res chain seq x y z
N MET A 1 18.73 10.03 -3.54
CA MET A 1 17.80 10.48 -4.59
C MET A 1 16.69 9.44 -4.69
N THR A 2 15.42 9.87 -4.71
CA THR A 2 14.27 8.95 -4.78
C THR A 2 13.75 8.91 -6.21
N VAL A 3 13.44 7.72 -6.73
CA VAL A 3 12.83 7.53 -8.04
C VAL A 3 11.39 7.08 -7.84
N ALA A 4 10.44 7.81 -8.41
CA ALA A 4 9.02 7.44 -8.40
C ALA A 4 8.63 6.82 -9.75
N ILE A 5 8.01 5.65 -9.71
CA ILE A 5 7.55 4.92 -10.90
C ILE A 5 6.04 4.74 -10.77
N ALA A 6 5.28 5.26 -11.74
CA ALA A 6 3.84 5.07 -11.84
C ALA A 6 3.53 4.11 -13.00
N VAL A 7 2.76 3.04 -12.72
CA VAL A 7 2.35 2.06 -13.73
C VAL A 7 0.87 2.27 -14.05
N ALA A 8 0.58 2.72 -15.27
CA ALA A 8 -0.77 3.06 -15.73
C ALA A 8 -1.14 2.28 -17.01
N GLY A 9 -2.45 2.17 -17.29
CA GLY A 9 -2.98 1.40 -18.43
C GLY A 9 -4.40 0.88 -18.19
N LYS A 10 -5.06 0.39 -19.25
CA LYS A 10 -6.44 -0.13 -19.21
C LYS A 10 -6.60 -1.28 -18.20
N GLY A 11 -7.83 -1.53 -17.75
CA GLY A 11 -8.14 -2.73 -16.95
C GLY A 11 -7.72 -4.01 -17.67
N GLY A 12 -7.11 -4.95 -16.94
CA GLY A 12 -6.70 -6.25 -17.48
C GLY A 12 -5.37 -6.30 -18.24
N THR A 13 -4.62 -5.20 -18.39
CA THR A 13 -3.34 -5.19 -19.13
C THR A 13 -2.13 -5.72 -18.34
N GLY A 14 -2.34 -6.33 -17.17
CA GLY A 14 -1.27 -6.92 -16.36
C GLY A 14 -0.46 -5.94 -15.50
N LYS A 15 -0.98 -4.74 -15.21
CA LYS A 15 -0.29 -3.70 -14.41
C LYS A 15 0.20 -4.23 -13.06
N THR A 16 -0.69 -4.85 -12.29
CA THR A 16 -0.37 -5.38 -10.96
C THR A 16 0.72 -6.46 -11.03
N THR A 17 0.64 -7.32 -12.05
CA THR A 17 1.67 -8.34 -12.32
C THR A 17 3.03 -7.70 -12.61
N LEU A 18 3.06 -6.70 -13.50
CA LEU A 18 4.29 -5.97 -13.83
C LEU A 18 4.87 -5.27 -12.59
N SER A 19 4.03 -4.59 -11.80
CA SER A 19 4.45 -3.92 -10.56
C SER A 19 5.07 -4.91 -9.58
N GLY A 20 4.44 -6.07 -9.36
CA GLY A 20 4.98 -7.10 -8.48
C GLY A 20 6.31 -7.68 -8.97
N LEU A 21 6.44 -7.92 -10.29
CA LEU A 21 7.71 -8.36 -10.88
C LEU A 21 8.81 -7.31 -10.75
N LEU A 22 8.48 -6.04 -10.94
CA LEU A 22 9.40 -4.92 -10.78
C LEU A 22 9.91 -4.82 -9.34
N VAL A 23 9.00 -4.82 -8.36
CA VAL A 23 9.35 -4.81 -6.93
C VAL A 23 10.26 -5.99 -6.60
N ARG A 24 9.87 -7.21 -7.01
CA ARG A 24 10.66 -8.43 -6.79
C ARG A 24 12.05 -8.34 -7.41
N TYR A 25 12.18 -7.76 -8.59
CA TYR A 25 13.47 -7.54 -9.25
C TYR A 25 14.35 -6.56 -8.47
N LEU A 26 13.81 -5.39 -8.09
CA LEU A 26 14.54 -4.35 -7.35
C LEU A 26 15.06 -4.87 -6.00
N VAL A 27 14.21 -5.57 -5.25
CA VAL A 27 14.56 -6.18 -3.96
C VAL A 27 15.65 -7.24 -4.14
N ARG A 28 15.48 -8.18 -5.07
CA ARG A 28 16.46 -9.27 -5.30
C ARG A 28 17.82 -8.79 -5.76
N ARG A 29 17.88 -7.66 -6.46
CA ARG A 29 19.12 -7.05 -6.93
C ARG A 29 19.74 -6.11 -5.90
N ASN A 30 19.13 -5.96 -4.73
CA ASN A 30 19.55 -5.06 -3.65
C ASN A 30 19.75 -3.61 -4.14
N LEU A 31 18.86 -3.12 -5.01
CA LEU A 31 18.96 -1.80 -5.65
C LEU A 31 18.41 -0.67 -4.78
N GLY A 32 18.20 -0.93 -3.48
CA GLY A 32 17.72 0.02 -2.50
C GLY A 32 16.39 -0.39 -1.87
N LYS A 33 15.86 0.50 -1.03
CA LYS A 33 14.57 0.33 -0.35
C LYS A 33 13.43 0.63 -1.33
N VAL A 34 12.40 -0.22 -1.32
CA VAL A 34 11.23 -0.08 -2.20
C VAL A 34 10.00 0.20 -1.35
N LEU A 35 9.30 1.28 -1.67
CA LEU A 35 7.95 1.53 -1.17
C LEU A 35 6.97 1.23 -2.30
N ALA A 36 6.19 0.16 -2.16
CA ALA A 36 5.15 -0.21 -3.11
C ALA A 36 3.79 0.32 -2.63
N ILE A 37 3.05 0.99 -3.51
CA ILE A 37 1.71 1.53 -3.23
C ILE A 37 0.74 0.90 -4.23
N ASP A 38 -0.29 0.22 -3.73
CA ASP A 38 -1.42 -0.22 -4.55
C ASP A 38 -2.46 0.89 -4.63
N ALA A 39 -2.64 1.46 -5.82
CA ALA A 39 -3.62 2.51 -6.09
C ALA A 39 -4.88 1.96 -6.77
N ASP A 40 -5.06 0.63 -6.81
CA ASP A 40 -6.24 -0.02 -7.35
C ASP A 40 -7.25 -0.37 -6.23
N PRO A 41 -8.54 0.02 -6.34
CA PRO A 41 -9.56 -0.33 -5.35
C PRO A 41 -9.69 -1.84 -5.08
N SER A 42 -9.34 -2.70 -6.04
CA SER A 42 -9.37 -4.15 -5.89
C SER A 42 -8.22 -4.72 -5.02
N SER A 43 -7.22 -3.90 -4.69
CA SER A 43 -6.12 -4.23 -3.74
C SER A 43 -5.42 -5.57 -4.01
N ASN A 44 -4.96 -5.81 -5.23
CA ASN A 44 -4.40 -7.11 -5.64
C ASN A 44 -2.87 -7.23 -5.50
N LEU A 45 -2.15 -6.14 -5.23
CA LEU A 45 -0.68 -6.17 -5.19
C LEU A 45 -0.12 -7.02 -4.05
N HIS A 46 -0.77 -7.01 -2.88
CA HIS A 46 -0.34 -7.80 -1.72
C HIS A 46 -0.26 -9.30 -2.05
N LEU A 47 -1.23 -9.83 -2.81
CA LEU A 47 -1.25 -11.23 -3.26
C LEU A 47 -0.05 -11.56 -4.15
N VAL A 48 0.30 -10.66 -5.07
CA VAL A 48 1.44 -10.86 -5.99
C VAL A 48 2.77 -10.83 -5.22
N LEU A 49 2.85 -10.04 -4.16
CA LEU A 49 4.04 -9.93 -3.31
C LEU A 49 4.09 -11.04 -2.23
N GLY A 50 3.00 -11.75 -1.99
CA GLY A 50 2.91 -12.77 -0.94
C GLY A 50 2.86 -12.18 0.48
N LEU A 51 2.32 -10.97 0.61
CA LEU A 51 2.17 -10.27 1.88
C LEU A 51 0.73 -10.41 2.41
N PRO A 52 0.52 -10.40 3.73
CA PRO A 52 -0.82 -10.28 4.29
C PRO A 52 -1.45 -8.93 3.90
N LEU A 53 -2.78 -8.84 3.97
CA LEU A 53 -3.50 -7.57 3.88
C LEU A 53 -4.31 -7.38 5.16
N THR A 54 -3.68 -6.81 6.18
CA THR A 54 -4.32 -6.58 7.48
C THR A 54 -5.34 -5.44 7.41
N GLN A 55 -5.05 -4.39 6.65
CA GLN A 55 -5.85 -3.18 6.62
C GLN A 55 -5.66 -2.42 5.30
N THR A 56 -6.70 -1.72 4.83
CA THR A 56 -6.61 -0.83 3.65
C THR A 56 -6.82 0.62 4.04
N ILE A 57 -6.28 1.54 3.25
CA ILE A 57 -6.54 2.98 3.41
C ILE A 57 -8.04 3.29 3.31
N GLY A 58 -8.76 2.56 2.45
CA GLY A 58 -10.21 2.69 2.32
C GLY A 58 -10.95 2.33 3.61
N ALA A 59 -10.57 1.23 4.25
CA ALA A 59 -11.15 0.78 5.51
C ALA A 59 -10.83 1.74 6.67
N ILE A 60 -9.56 2.18 6.80
CA ILE A 60 -9.15 3.19 7.79
C ILE A 60 -9.98 4.47 7.65
N ARG A 61 -10.20 4.91 6.40
CA ARG A 61 -11.01 6.10 6.13
C ARG A 61 -12.43 5.93 6.63
N GLU A 62 -13.09 4.79 6.42
CA GLU A 62 -14.45 4.55 6.91
C GLU A 62 -14.50 4.45 8.44
N GLU A 63 -13.55 3.76 9.06
CA GLU A 63 -13.45 3.63 10.52
C GLU A 63 -13.23 5.00 11.20
N SER A 64 -12.48 5.92 10.57
CA SER A 64 -12.34 7.29 11.06
C SER A 64 -13.65 8.10 11.15
N ARG A 65 -14.74 7.61 10.53
CA ARG A 65 -16.05 8.28 10.50
C ARG A 65 -16.97 7.81 11.62
N THR A 66 -16.75 6.62 12.18
CA THR A 66 -17.59 6.05 13.24
C THR A 66 -17.22 6.59 14.62
N GLY A 67 -16.04 7.19 14.76
CA GLY A 67 -15.58 7.86 15.97
C GLY A 67 -14.10 7.57 16.21
N VAL A 68 -13.43 8.47 16.90
CA VAL A 68 -12.04 8.31 17.36
C VAL A 68 -12.01 8.43 18.87
N ASP A 69 -11.15 7.65 19.52
CA ASP A 69 -11.07 7.57 20.99
C ASP A 69 -10.93 8.95 21.64
N ALA A 70 -11.56 9.09 22.81
CA ALA A 70 -11.52 10.33 23.58
C ALA A 70 -10.07 10.66 23.98
N GLY A 71 -9.55 11.76 23.43
CA GLY A 71 -8.20 12.26 23.73
C GLY A 71 -7.25 12.30 22.53
N MET A 72 -7.64 11.78 21.36
CA MET A 72 -6.84 11.86 20.14
C MET A 72 -7.56 12.66 19.05
N SER A 73 -6.83 13.49 18.30
CA SER A 73 -7.40 14.15 17.13
C SER A 73 -7.63 13.14 16.01
N ARG A 74 -8.62 13.38 15.16
CA ARG A 74 -8.88 12.51 13.99
C ARG A 74 -7.66 12.39 13.07
N THR A 75 -6.87 13.46 12.94
CA THR A 75 -5.65 13.49 12.12
C THR A 75 -4.56 12.59 12.70
N ASP A 76 -4.38 12.63 14.02
CA ASP A 76 -3.38 11.81 14.71
C ASP A 76 -3.76 10.33 14.61
N TRP A 77 -5.05 10.03 14.80
CA TRP A 77 -5.56 8.68 14.66
C TRP A 77 -5.40 8.14 13.23
N LEU A 78 -5.73 8.93 12.21
CA LEU A 78 -5.52 8.54 10.81
C LEU A 78 -4.04 8.27 10.53
N SER A 79 -3.15 9.13 11.04
CA SER A 79 -1.72 8.97 10.87
C SER A 79 -1.20 7.71 11.56
N TYR A 80 -1.71 7.40 12.76
CA TYR A 80 -1.43 6.16 13.48
C TYR A 80 -1.91 4.94 12.69
N ALA A 81 -3.18 4.91 12.29
CA ALA A 81 -3.79 3.78 11.59
C ALA A 81 -3.10 3.48 10.25
N VAL A 82 -2.73 4.51 9.49
CA VAL A 82 -1.99 4.34 8.22
C VAL A 82 -0.60 3.74 8.47
N ARG A 83 0.10 4.17 9.53
CA ARG A 83 1.42 3.61 9.88
C ARG A 83 1.32 2.15 10.31
N MET A 84 0.28 1.80 11.06
CA MET A 84 0.03 0.43 11.52
C MET A 84 -0.39 -0.53 10.39
N ALA A 85 -0.90 0.01 9.28
CA ALA A 85 -1.34 -0.77 8.13
C ALA A 85 -0.22 -1.07 7.11
N VAL A 86 1.00 -0.58 7.34
CA VAL A 86 2.14 -0.87 6.46
C VAL A 86 2.59 -2.30 6.68
N GLU A 87 2.69 -3.07 5.60
CA GLU A 87 3.23 -4.43 5.60
C GLU A 87 4.66 -4.44 5.05
N GLU A 88 5.54 -5.22 5.68
CA GLU A 88 6.95 -5.34 5.32
C GLU A 88 7.32 -6.81 5.03
N GLY A 89 8.29 -7.04 4.13
CA GLY A 89 8.78 -8.37 3.77
C GLY A 89 10.08 -8.37 2.96
#